data_AF-A0A9E3AT61-F1
#
_entry.id   AF-A0A9E3AT61-F1
#
_cell.length_a   1.000
_cell.length_b   1.000
_cell.length_c   1.000
_cell.angle_alpha   90.00
_cell.angle_beta   90.00
_cell.angle_gamma   90.00
#
_symmetry.space_group_name_H-M   'P 1'
#
loop_
_entity.id
_entity.type
_entity.pdbx_description
1 polymer ?
#
loop_
_entity_poly.entity_id
_entity_poly.type
_entity_poly.pdbx_seq_one_letter_code
_entity_poly.pdbx_strand_id
1 'polypeptide(L)' 'MSKVGAGVFEFKLNFGPGYRIYSGKDGETVVILLAGGTKQRQQRDIEDARARWQDYKARKKGNG' A
#
# COMPACT_ATOMS: atom_id res chain seq x y z
N MET A 1 2.95 0.37 12.51
CA MET A 1 2.24 0.78 11.27
C MET A 1 2.46 2.27 11.09
N SER A 2 2.83 2.72 9.89
CA SER A 2 3.10 4.13 9.58
C SER A 2 2.21 4.59 8.42
N LYS A 3 1.69 5.82 8.49
CA LYS A 3 0.97 6.42 7.35
C LYS A 3 2.00 6.86 6.30
N VAL A 4 1.80 6.46 5.06
CA VAL A 4 2.64 6.87 3.93
C VAL A 4 1.87 7.75 2.94
N GLY A 5 0.78 8.39 3.36
CA GLY A 5 0.00 9.33 2.55
C GLY A 5 -1.05 8.67 1.66
N ALA A 6 -1.94 9.49 1.09
CA ALA A 6 -3.05 9.07 0.21
C ALA A 6 -4.05 8.05 0.80
N GLY A 7 -3.99 7.78 2.11
CA GLY A 7 -4.78 6.71 2.76
C GLY A 7 -4.08 5.34 2.75
N VAL A 8 -2.78 5.30 2.43
CA VAL A 8 -1.96 4.08 2.45
C VAL A 8 -1.17 3.98 3.76
N PHE A 9 -1.09 2.77 4.29
CA PHE A 9 -0.34 2.39 5.47
C PHE A 9 0.83 1.47 5.10
N GLU A 10 1.94 1.63 5.79
CA GLU A 10 3.12 0.76 5.72
C GLU A 10 3.25 -0.06 7.01
N PHE A 11 3.45 -1.36 6.86
CA PHE A 11 3.82 -2.28 7.93
C PHE A 11 5.22 -2.79 7.67
N LYS A 12 6.10 -2.59 8.64
CA LYS A 12 7.47 -3.11 8.61
C LYS A 12 7.51 -4.40 9.40
N LEU A 13 7.92 -5.48 8.75
CA LEU A 13 8.11 -6.78 9.37
C LEU A 13 9.58 -6.94 9.71
N ASN A 14 9.91 -6.89 11.00
CA ASN A 14 11.29 -6.96 11.50
C ASN A 14 11.79 -8.42 11.62
N PHE A 15 11.51 -9.25 10.61
CA PHE A 15 12.03 -10.61 10.51
C PHE A 15 12.50 -10.90 9.08
N GLY A 16 13.50 -11.77 8.93
CA GLY A 16 14.13 -12.07 7.64
C GLY A 16 14.74 -10.80 6.98
N PRO A 17 14.58 -10.59 5.67
CA PRO A 17 15.19 -9.46 4.95
C PRO A 17 14.61 -8.08 5.31
N GLY A 18 13.57 -8.02 6.13
CA GLY A 18 12.87 -6.79 6.49
C GLY A 18 11.82 -6.41 5.45
N TYR A 19 10.72 -7.17 5.41
CA TYR A 19 9.61 -6.96 4.47
C TYR A 19 8.79 -5.72 4.81
N ARG A 20 8.15 -5.15 3.79
CA ARG A 20 7.20 -4.04 3.91
C ARG A 20 5.90 -4.42 3.24
N ILE A 21 4.80 -4.28 3.95
CA ILE A 21 3.45 -4.45 3.41
C ILE A 21 2.83 -3.07 3.31
N TYR A 22 2.24 -2.78 2.15
CA TYR A 22 1.44 -1.58 1.94
C TYR A 22 -0.04 -1.95 1.87
N SER A 23 -0.90 -1.16 2.52
CA SER A 23 -2.34 -1.41 2.51
C SER A 23 -3.17 -0.14 2.53
N GLY A 24 -4.40 -0.24 2.03
CA GLY A 24 -5.46 0.76 2.19
C GLY A 24 -6.63 0.17 3.00
N LYS A 25 -7.41 1.04 3.64
CA LYS A 25 -8.63 0.65 4.37
C LYS A 25 -9.87 1.25 3.68
N ASP A 26 -10.85 0.41 3.41
CA ASP A 26 -12.11 0.76 2.75
C ASP A 26 -13.28 0.19 3.56
N GLY A 27 -13.89 1.03 4.40
CA GLY A 27 -14.82 0.56 5.43
C GLY A 27 -14.12 -0.42 6.37
N GLU A 28 -14.67 -1.63 6.48
CA GLU A 28 -14.08 -2.73 7.25
C GLU A 28 -13.10 -3.59 6.45
N THR A 29 -13.02 -3.39 5.13
CA THR A 29 -12.15 -4.16 4.25
C THR A 29 -10.73 -3.61 4.25
N VAL A 30 -9.75 -4.49 4.45
CA VAL A 30 -8.32 -4.19 4.27
C VAL A 30 -7.88 -4.64 2.89
N VAL A 31 -7.35 -3.71 2.10
CA VAL A 31 -6.84 -3.98 0.74
C VAL A 31 -5.33 -4.01 0.78
N ILE A 32 -4.73 -5.16 0.45
CA ILE A 32 -3.28 -5.31 0.35
C ILE A 32 -2.83 -4.81 -1.02
N LEU A 33 -1.93 -3.83 -1.00
CA LEU A 33 -1.35 -3.22 -2.19
C LEU A 33 -0.02 -3.91 -2.44
N LEU A 34 -0.01 -4.92 -3.29
CA LEU A 34 1.21 -5.63 -3.67
C LEU A 34 2.15 -4.62 -4.34
N ALA A 35 3.21 -4.24 -3.65
CA ALA A 35 4.33 -3.48 -4.18
C ALA A 35 5.61 -4.29 -3.88
N GLY A 36 6.45 -4.47 -4.89
CA GLY A 36 7.60 -5.36 -4.84
C GLY A 36 8.90 -4.59 -4.99
N GLY A 37 9.74 -4.64 -3.97
CA GLY A 37 11.06 -4.01 -4.02
C GLY A 37 11.98 -4.46 -2.88
N THR A 38 13.28 -4.46 -3.17
CA THR A 38 14.35 -4.52 -2.15
C THR A 38 14.39 -3.22 -1.32
N LYS A 39 14.95 -3.23 -0.11
CA LYS A 39 15.08 -2.04 0.78
C LYS A 39 15.51 -0.73 0.07
N GLN A 40 16.33 -0.82 -0.98
CA GLN A 40 16.82 0.32 -1.78
C GLN A 40 15.74 1.04 -2.62
N ARG A 41 14.52 0.50 -2.70
CA ARG A 41 13.42 1.04 -3.53
C ARG A 41 12.20 1.53 -2.76
N GLN A 42 12.31 1.73 -1.43
CA GLN A 42 11.18 2.08 -0.56
C GLN A 42 10.32 3.24 -1.09
N GLN A 43 10.96 4.31 -1.59
CA GLN A 43 10.22 5.47 -2.08
C GLN A 43 9.37 5.14 -3.32
N ARG A 44 9.93 4.35 -4.25
CA ARG A 44 9.22 3.87 -5.43
C ARG A 44 8.08 2.91 -5.04
N ASP A 45 8.31 2.04 -4.06
CA ASP A 45 7.27 1.12 -3.56
C ASP A 45 6.09 1.89 -2.93
N ILE A 46 6.38 2.99 -2.21
CA ILE A 46 5.36 3.90 -1.66
C ILE A 46 4.57 4.57 -2.78
N GLU A 47 5.23 5.08 -3.81
CA GLU A 47 4.58 5.72 -4.95
C GLU A 47 3.68 4.75 -5.71
N ASP A 48 4.17 3.54 -5.99
CA ASP A 48 3.40 2.49 -6.63
C ASP A 48 2.18 2.07 -5.78
N ALA A 49 2.36 1.95 -4.45
CA ALA A 49 1.25 1.65 -3.54
C ALA A 49 0.19 2.75 -3.54
N ARG A 50 0.60 4.03 -3.51
CA ARG A 50 -0.33 5.17 -3.62
C ARG A 50 -1.09 5.13 -4.95
N ALA A 51 -0.42 4.85 -6.06
CA ALA A 51 -1.04 4.77 -7.38
C ALA A 51 -2.09 3.63 -7.44
N ARG A 52 -1.72 2.42 -6.99
CA ARG A 52 -2.65 1.27 -6.90
C ARG A 52 -3.86 1.57 -6.03
N TRP A 53 -3.67 2.30 -4.93
CA TRP A 53 -4.78 2.69 -4.05
C TRP A 53 -5.75 3.68 -4.71
N GLN A 54 -5.24 4.64 -5.49
CA GLN A 54 -6.11 5.56 -6.22
C GLN A 54 -6.89 4.84 -7.31
N ASP A 55 -6.24 3.93 -8.05
CA ASP A 55 -6.89 3.09 -9.06
C ASP A 55 -8.01 2.23 -8.44
N TYR A 56 -7.75 1.57 -7.30
CA TYR A 56 -8.76 0.82 -6.56
C TYR A 56 -10.00 1.68 -6.24
N LYS A 57 -9.81 2.88 -5.68
CA LYS A 57 -10.92 3.78 -5.34
C LYS A 57 -11.67 4.26 -6.58
N ALA A 58 -10.98 4.52 -7.68
CA ALA A 58 -11.59 4.96 -8.93
C ALA A 58 -12.49 3.87 -9.52
N ARG A 59 -11.99 2.63 -9.59
CA ARG A 59 -12.75 1.46 -10.08
C ARG A 59 -13.95 1.15 -9.20
N LYS A 60 -13.81 1.25 -7.88
CA LYS A 60 -14.93 1.05 -6.96
C LYS A 60 -16.05 2.08 -7.18
N LYS A 61 -15.71 3.35 -7.41
CA LYS A 61 -16.71 4.41 -7.69
C LYS A 61 -17.44 4.24 -9.02
N GLY A 62 -16.80 3.63 -10.03
CA GLY A 62 -17.41 3.36 -11.34
C GLY A 62 -18.31 2.13 -11.38
N ASN A 63 -18.26 1.27 -10.35
CA ASN A 63 -19.07 0.05 -10.21
C ASN A 63 -20.23 0.21 -9.21
N GLY A 64 -20.51 1.44 -8.76
CA GLY A 64 -21.58 1.75 -7.79
C GLY A 64 -22.68 2.59 -8.40
#